data_AF-A0A0P4WDY8-F1
#
_entry.id   AF-A0A0P4WDY8-F1
#
_cell.length_a   1.000
_cell.length_b   1.000
_cell.length_c   1.000
_cell.angle_alpha   90.00
_cell.angle_beta   90.00
_cell.angle_gamma   90.00
#
_symmetry.space_group_name_H-M   'P 1'
#
loop_
_entity.id
_entity.type
_entity.pdbx_description
1 polymer ?
#
loop_
_entity_poly.entity_id
_entity_poly.type
_entity_poly.pdbx_seq_one_letter_code
_entity_poly.pdbx_strand_id
1 'polypeptide(L)'
;MNDIGIGVVMVPFIAILDHIAIVSAFAKGRTFDATQEIITLGIANLVGSFFGSMPTTGSLSRSAVNLSSGVRTPAGGLVTGVMVLLALAFLTPAFRYIPKSTLAAVIICAVIHLIDYSIVMPLWRSKKIDLVPLLVTFVACLMWGLEWGILLGIGLNLSLLLFSIATPSVKVALVPPGKQHGGYVLVTPAHGVSYPSTSHIRATIRKAGLKQAGGSLPVVIDCTFIDTADYTSAKGIKGMVEDFQLRGQTLVFLCMKPRVLQTVAALHDGITVCSSFDALPEALADGETEVGIETVNGDTLHPAGDLVVSTMISTPTSDTSDAANPLLTTTTFLDEK
;
A
#
# COMPACT_ATOMS: atom_id res chain seq x y z
N MET A 1 -18.12 -18.84 -30.27
CA MET A 1 -17.69 -18.68 -28.87
C MET A 1 -16.18 -18.89 -28.67
N ASN A 2 -15.37 -19.10 -29.73
CA ASN A 2 -13.92 -19.27 -29.62
C ASN A 2 -13.11 -17.95 -29.70
N ASP A 3 -13.78 -16.78 -29.80
CA ASP A 3 -13.14 -15.45 -29.94
C ASP A 3 -13.28 -14.56 -28.71
N ILE A 4 -13.93 -15.04 -27.63
CA ILE A 4 -13.94 -14.33 -26.35
C ILE A 4 -12.64 -14.70 -25.62
N GLY A 5 -11.53 -14.14 -26.11
CA GLY A 5 -10.20 -14.31 -25.55
C GLY A 5 -10.02 -13.59 -24.21
N ILE A 6 -8.79 -13.19 -23.92
CA ILE A 6 -8.40 -12.48 -22.68
C ILE A 6 -9.20 -11.18 -22.43
N GLY A 7 -9.79 -10.60 -23.48
CA GLY A 7 -10.61 -9.39 -23.44
C GLY A 7 -11.81 -9.45 -22.50
N VAL A 8 -12.39 -10.64 -22.24
CA VAL A 8 -13.53 -10.78 -21.29
C VAL A 8 -13.13 -10.37 -19.88
N VAL A 9 -11.88 -10.64 -19.49
CA VAL A 9 -11.34 -10.28 -18.17
C VAL A 9 -10.72 -8.89 -18.21
N MET A 10 -10.02 -8.55 -19.30
CA MET A 10 -9.32 -7.26 -19.41
C MET A 10 -10.26 -6.07 -19.51
N VAL A 11 -11.34 -6.16 -20.30
CA VAL A 11 -12.23 -5.01 -20.50
C VAL A 11 -12.88 -4.54 -19.19
N PRO A 12 -13.47 -5.42 -18.35
CA PRO A 12 -13.98 -5.02 -17.05
C PRO A 12 -12.87 -4.52 -16.11
N PHE A 13 -11.70 -5.15 -16.13
CA PHE A 13 -10.58 -4.75 -15.27
C PHE A 13 -10.08 -3.34 -15.61
N ILE A 14 -9.87 -3.04 -16.89
CA ILE A 14 -9.48 -1.73 -17.38
C ILE A 14 -10.58 -0.70 -17.09
N ALA A 15 -11.86 -1.06 -17.30
CA ALA A 15 -12.98 -0.18 -16.99
C ALA A 15 -13.03 0.21 -15.50
N ILE A 16 -12.79 -0.75 -14.59
CA ILE A 16 -12.72 -0.46 -13.15
C ILE A 16 -11.54 0.45 -12.82
N LEU A 17 -10.35 0.15 -13.33
CA LEU A 17 -9.15 0.95 -13.07
C LEU A 17 -9.31 2.39 -13.57
N ASP A 18 -9.81 2.55 -14.80
CA ASP A 18 -10.07 3.84 -15.42
C ASP A 18 -11.14 4.63 -14.64
N HIS A 19 -12.25 3.97 -14.28
CA HIS A 19 -13.31 4.59 -13.50
C HIS A 19 -12.81 5.10 -12.14
N ILE A 20 -12.09 4.27 -11.38
CA ILE A 20 -11.55 4.67 -10.07
C ILE A 20 -10.51 5.77 -10.20
N ALA A 21 -9.65 5.72 -11.23
CA ALA A 21 -8.69 6.79 -11.49
C ALA A 21 -9.38 8.13 -11.76
N ILE A 22 -10.45 8.14 -12.56
CA ILE A 22 -11.24 9.34 -12.86
C ILE A 22 -11.96 9.84 -11.60
N VAL A 23 -12.63 8.96 -10.85
CA VAL A 23 -13.30 9.35 -9.60
C VAL A 23 -12.31 9.98 -8.63
N SER A 24 -11.14 9.36 -8.45
CA SER A 24 -10.06 9.89 -7.61
C SER A 24 -9.57 11.26 -8.07
N ALA A 25 -9.37 11.45 -9.38
CA ALA A 25 -8.93 12.71 -9.96
C ALA A 25 -9.96 13.86 -9.73
N PHE A 26 -11.27 13.54 -9.72
CA PHE A 26 -12.33 14.52 -9.51
C PHE A 26 -12.84 14.64 -8.08
N ALA A 27 -12.37 13.79 -7.16
CA ALA A 27 -12.82 13.79 -5.76
C ALA A 27 -12.53 15.11 -5.03
N LYS A 28 -11.49 15.88 -5.44
CA LYS A 28 -11.15 17.22 -4.89
C LYS A 28 -11.17 17.28 -3.34
N GLY A 29 -10.61 16.27 -2.69
CA GLY A 29 -10.55 16.18 -1.21
C GLY A 29 -11.81 15.62 -0.54
N ARG A 30 -12.84 15.25 -1.31
CA ARG A 30 -13.98 14.47 -0.81
C ARG A 30 -13.60 13.00 -0.72
N THR A 31 -14.11 12.31 0.29
CA THR A 31 -14.01 10.86 0.39
C THR A 31 -15.02 10.21 -0.56
N PHE A 32 -14.63 9.10 -1.17
CA PHE A 32 -15.51 8.23 -1.94
C PHE A 32 -15.22 6.78 -1.57
N ASP A 33 -16.24 5.92 -1.66
CA ASP A 33 -16.08 4.49 -1.42
C ASP A 33 -15.82 3.79 -2.77
N ALA A 34 -14.60 3.30 -2.96
CA ALA A 34 -14.21 2.56 -4.16
C ALA A 34 -15.06 1.30 -4.37
N THR A 35 -15.50 0.63 -3.30
CA THR A 35 -16.35 -0.56 -3.38
C THR A 35 -17.71 -0.21 -3.96
N GLN A 36 -18.30 0.90 -3.51
CA GLN A 36 -19.58 1.39 -4.00
C GLN A 36 -19.52 1.78 -5.48
N GLU A 37 -18.44 2.46 -5.90
CA GLU A 37 -18.23 2.85 -7.29
C GLU A 37 -18.06 1.63 -8.20
N ILE A 38 -17.35 0.59 -7.76
CA ILE A 38 -17.20 -0.68 -8.50
C ILE A 38 -18.54 -1.39 -8.65
N ILE A 39 -19.33 -1.48 -7.57
CA ILE A 39 -20.66 -2.10 -7.62
C ILE A 39 -21.58 -1.33 -8.57
N THR A 40 -21.53 0.01 -8.52
CA THR A 40 -22.34 0.87 -9.38
C THR A 40 -21.96 0.71 -10.85
N LEU A 41 -20.67 0.66 -11.17
CA LEU A 41 -20.18 0.39 -12.53
C LEU A 41 -20.60 -1.01 -13.02
N GLY A 42 -20.57 -2.01 -12.13
CA GLY A 42 -21.01 -3.37 -12.43
C GLY A 42 -22.51 -3.43 -12.73
N ILE A 43 -23.34 -2.82 -11.89
CA ILE A 43 -24.80 -2.74 -12.09
C ILE A 43 -25.12 -1.97 -13.38
N ALA A 44 -24.44 -0.85 -13.65
CA ALA A 44 -24.65 -0.07 -14.86
C ALA A 44 -24.37 -0.88 -16.13
N ASN A 45 -23.28 -1.64 -16.16
CA ASN A 45 -22.95 -2.51 -17.29
C ASN A 45 -23.86 -3.74 -17.38
N LEU A 46 -24.28 -4.31 -16.25
CA LEU A 46 -25.24 -5.41 -16.21
C LEU A 46 -26.59 -4.98 -16.81
N VAL A 47 -27.14 -3.86 -16.36
CA VAL A 47 -28.37 -3.28 -16.90
C VAL A 47 -28.18 -2.93 -18.38
N GLY A 48 -27.06 -2.31 -18.76
CA GLY A 48 -26.74 -1.97 -20.15
C GLY A 48 -26.69 -3.18 -21.09
N SER A 49 -26.27 -4.35 -20.60
CA SER A 49 -26.19 -5.58 -21.40
C SER A 49 -27.55 -6.04 -21.94
N PHE A 50 -28.65 -5.83 -21.18
CA PHE A 50 -30.01 -6.15 -21.61
C PHE A 50 -30.49 -5.30 -22.80
N PHE A 51 -29.84 -4.16 -23.03
CA PHE A 51 -30.15 -3.23 -24.14
C PHE A 51 -29.11 -3.29 -25.26
N GLY A 52 -28.18 -4.25 -25.23
CA GLY A 52 -27.11 -4.38 -26.23
C GLY A 52 -26.05 -3.27 -26.14
N SER A 53 -25.86 -2.65 -24.98
CA SER A 53 -24.81 -1.65 -24.77
C SER A 53 -23.42 -2.26 -24.85
N MET A 54 -22.47 -1.50 -25.40
CA MET A 54 -21.05 -1.78 -25.21
C MET A 54 -20.65 -1.55 -23.74
N PRO A 55 -19.57 -2.18 -23.25
CA PRO A 55 -19.02 -1.90 -21.93
C PRO A 55 -18.74 -0.40 -21.77
N THR A 56 -19.20 0.15 -20.66
CA THR A 56 -19.10 1.57 -20.31
C THR A 56 -18.21 1.77 -19.09
N THR A 57 -17.51 2.90 -19.07
CA THR A 57 -16.63 3.38 -17.98
C THR A 57 -16.87 4.87 -17.75
N GLY A 58 -16.23 5.44 -16.72
CA GLY A 58 -16.18 6.87 -16.51
C GLY A 58 -15.50 7.59 -17.68
N SER A 59 -15.76 8.89 -17.83
CA SER A 59 -15.13 9.68 -18.89
C SER A 59 -14.53 10.95 -18.32
N LEU A 60 -13.20 11.06 -18.38
CA LEU A 60 -12.47 12.25 -17.90
C LEU A 60 -13.01 13.53 -18.56
N SER A 61 -13.20 13.51 -19.87
CA SER A 61 -13.69 14.66 -20.64
C SER A 61 -15.12 15.06 -20.24
N ARG A 62 -16.06 14.11 -20.14
CA ARG A 62 -17.44 14.42 -19.76
C ARG A 62 -17.53 14.88 -18.30
N SER A 63 -16.79 14.26 -17.40
CA SER A 63 -16.75 14.64 -15.98
C SER A 63 -16.16 16.05 -15.80
N ALA A 64 -15.12 16.41 -16.55
CA ALA A 64 -14.54 17.75 -16.54
C ALA A 64 -15.57 18.81 -16.98
N VAL A 65 -16.27 18.57 -18.10
CA VAL A 65 -17.30 19.49 -18.58
C VAL A 65 -18.47 19.60 -17.60
N ASN A 66 -18.90 18.46 -17.04
CA ASN A 66 -20.01 18.42 -16.08
C ASN A 66 -19.68 19.22 -14.81
N LEU A 67 -18.44 19.09 -14.31
CA LEU A 67 -17.96 19.84 -13.15
C LEU A 67 -17.80 21.34 -13.46
N SER A 68 -17.25 21.69 -14.62
CA SER A 68 -17.11 23.10 -15.06
C SER A 68 -18.47 23.76 -15.32
N SER A 69 -19.49 22.98 -15.66
CA SER A 69 -20.88 23.45 -15.80
C SER A 69 -21.58 23.68 -14.46
N GLY A 70 -20.91 23.44 -13.33
CA GLY A 70 -21.47 23.68 -12.00
C GLY A 70 -22.45 22.61 -11.51
N VAL A 71 -22.48 21.43 -12.14
CA VAL A 71 -23.35 20.32 -11.71
C VAL A 71 -22.87 19.76 -10.37
N ARG A 72 -23.76 19.69 -9.38
CA ARG A 72 -23.45 19.28 -8.00
C ARG A 72 -24.10 17.97 -7.58
N THR A 73 -25.03 17.44 -8.37
CA THR A 73 -25.80 16.24 -8.03
C THR A 73 -25.68 15.18 -9.14
N PRO A 74 -25.79 13.88 -8.80
CA PRO A 74 -25.84 12.81 -9.79
C PRO A 74 -26.99 12.94 -10.80
N ALA A 75 -28.03 13.71 -10.47
CA ALA A 75 -29.17 13.98 -11.34
C ALA A 75 -28.77 14.64 -12.68
N GLY A 76 -27.60 15.26 -12.78
CA GLY A 76 -27.06 15.72 -14.08
C GLY A 76 -26.88 14.59 -15.10
N GLY A 77 -26.60 13.36 -14.64
CA GLY A 77 -26.56 12.17 -15.49
C GLY A 77 -27.92 11.83 -16.09
N LEU A 78 -29.01 12.03 -15.34
CA LEU A 78 -30.36 11.81 -15.84
C LEU A 78 -30.74 12.83 -16.92
N VAL A 79 -30.43 14.11 -16.68
CA VAL A 79 -30.70 15.19 -17.65
C VAL A 79 -29.94 14.94 -18.95
N THR A 80 -28.66 14.61 -18.86
CA THR A 80 -27.84 14.29 -20.04
C THR A 80 -28.35 13.04 -20.77
N GLY A 81 -28.76 11.99 -20.04
CA GLY A 81 -29.36 10.79 -20.62
C GLY A 81 -30.66 11.08 -21.39
N VAL A 82 -31.58 11.83 -20.78
CA VAL A 82 -32.85 12.24 -21.44
C VAL A 82 -32.57 13.08 -22.68
N MET A 83 -31.61 14.00 -22.60
CA MET A 83 -31.22 14.84 -23.74
C MET A 83 -30.68 13.98 -24.90
N VAL A 84 -29.83 12.98 -24.61
CA VAL A 84 -29.33 12.04 -25.63
C VAL A 84 -30.47 11.23 -26.24
N LEU A 85 -31.43 10.75 -25.46
CA LEU A 85 -32.60 10.02 -25.98
C LEU A 85 -33.46 10.90 -26.90
N LEU A 86 -33.70 12.16 -26.53
CA LEU A 86 -34.42 13.12 -27.38
C LEU A 86 -33.65 13.44 -28.66
N ALA A 87 -32.33 13.63 -28.58
CA ALA A 87 -31.49 13.86 -29.74
C ALA A 87 -31.52 12.66 -30.71
N LEU A 88 -31.51 11.42 -30.19
CA LEU A 88 -31.64 10.23 -31.02
C LEU A 88 -33.07 10.10 -31.62
N ALA A 89 -34.11 10.49 -30.90
CA ALA A 89 -35.48 10.41 -31.42
C ALA A 89 -35.75 11.43 -32.55
N PHE A 90 -35.28 12.68 -32.39
CA PHE A 90 -35.64 13.77 -33.30
C PHE A 90 -34.51 14.19 -34.27
N LEU A 91 -33.25 14.05 -33.86
CA LEU A 91 -32.08 14.60 -34.58
C LEU A 91 -31.31 13.55 -35.40
N THR A 92 -31.62 12.25 -35.26
CA THR A 92 -31.05 11.17 -36.10
C THR A 92 -31.05 11.45 -37.61
N PRO A 93 -32.13 11.97 -38.25
CA PRO A 93 -32.07 12.29 -39.68
C PRO A 93 -31.05 13.39 -40.01
N ALA A 94 -30.79 14.32 -39.09
CA ALA A 94 -29.77 15.36 -39.26
C ALA A 94 -28.35 14.79 -39.11
N PHE A 95 -28.15 13.81 -38.21
CA PHE A 95 -26.83 13.19 -37.99
C PHE A 95 -26.28 12.47 -39.22
N ARG A 96 -27.12 12.03 -40.17
CA ARG A 96 -26.67 11.44 -41.44
C ARG A 96 -25.81 12.40 -42.29
N TYR A 97 -25.99 13.71 -42.13
CA TYR A 97 -25.24 14.71 -42.88
C TYR A 97 -23.86 15.02 -42.28
N ILE A 98 -23.55 14.49 -41.09
CA ILE A 98 -22.28 14.79 -40.41
C ILE A 98 -21.13 14.07 -41.14
N PRO A 99 -20.14 14.81 -41.69
CA PRO A 99 -18.98 14.20 -42.31
C PRO A 99 -18.13 13.45 -41.28
N LYS A 100 -17.59 12.29 -41.67
CA LYS A 100 -16.65 11.51 -40.83
C LYS A 100 -15.40 12.32 -40.45
N SER A 101 -14.98 13.26 -41.29
CA SER A 101 -13.84 14.16 -41.03
C SER A 101 -14.09 15.06 -39.81
N THR A 102 -15.32 15.54 -39.63
CA THR A 102 -15.68 16.35 -38.45
C THR A 102 -15.60 15.51 -37.17
N LEU A 103 -16.08 14.27 -37.20
CA LEU A 103 -15.97 13.36 -36.05
C LEU A 103 -14.50 13.06 -35.70
N ALA A 104 -13.65 12.82 -36.71
CA ALA A 104 -12.22 12.62 -36.50
C ALA A 104 -11.55 13.86 -35.88
N ALA A 105 -11.88 15.07 -36.37
CA ALA A 105 -11.37 16.32 -35.82
C ALA A 105 -11.77 16.52 -34.35
N VAL A 106 -13.01 16.19 -33.98
CA VAL A 106 -13.49 16.24 -32.60
C VAL A 106 -12.70 15.26 -31.71
N ILE A 107 -12.44 14.04 -32.16
CA ILE A 107 -11.66 13.06 -31.40
C ILE A 107 -10.22 13.53 -31.21
N ILE A 108 -9.55 14.03 -32.25
CA ILE A 108 -8.18 14.55 -32.16
C ILE A 108 -8.11 15.72 -31.18
N CYS A 109 -9.07 16.66 -31.25
CA CYS A 109 -9.16 17.79 -30.31
C CYS A 109 -9.42 17.33 -28.87
N ALA A 110 -10.20 16.28 -28.65
CA ALA A 110 -10.42 15.74 -27.31
C ALA A 110 -9.15 15.07 -26.73
N VAL A 111 -8.41 14.32 -27.55
CA VAL A 111 -7.25 13.54 -27.10
C VAL A 111 -6.00 14.40 -26.90
N ILE A 112 -5.81 15.49 -27.66
CA ILE A 112 -4.61 16.32 -27.53
C ILE A 112 -4.47 16.93 -26.12
N HIS A 113 -5.59 17.22 -25.47
CA HIS A 113 -5.63 17.75 -24.10
C HIS A 113 -5.40 16.68 -23.03
N LEU A 114 -5.43 15.40 -23.39
CA LEU A 114 -5.16 14.29 -22.47
C LEU A 114 -3.66 14.06 -22.29
N ILE A 115 -2.81 14.54 -23.21
CA ILE A 115 -1.37 14.31 -23.15
C ILE A 115 -0.72 15.30 -22.19
N ASP A 116 -0.37 14.83 -21.00
CA ASP A 116 0.33 15.60 -19.99
C ASP A 116 1.85 15.33 -20.02
N TYR A 117 2.58 16.16 -20.75
CA TYR A 117 4.05 16.09 -20.82
C TYR A 117 4.74 16.60 -19.54
N SER A 118 4.01 17.29 -18.67
CA SER A 118 4.54 17.90 -17.44
C SER A 118 5.07 16.85 -16.47
N ILE A 119 4.54 15.62 -16.54
CA ILE A 119 4.89 14.51 -15.65
C ILE A 119 6.30 13.96 -15.94
N VAL A 120 6.77 14.05 -17.18
CA VAL A 120 8.05 13.44 -17.59
C VAL A 120 9.25 14.12 -16.90
N MET A 121 9.21 15.45 -16.76
CA MET A 121 10.33 16.21 -16.21
C MET A 121 10.56 15.97 -14.70
N PRO A 122 9.53 15.97 -13.83
CA PRO A 122 9.64 15.54 -12.44
C PRO A 122 10.12 14.09 -12.29
N LEU A 123 9.62 13.15 -13.12
CA LEU A 123 10.07 11.76 -13.09
C LEU A 123 11.56 11.66 -13.37
N TRP A 124 12.05 12.35 -14.40
CA TRP A 124 13.47 12.38 -14.75
C TRP A 124 14.35 12.97 -13.64
N ARG A 125 13.89 14.05 -12.99
CA ARG A 125 14.63 14.70 -11.90
C ARG A 125 14.62 13.90 -10.59
N SER A 126 13.55 13.14 -10.32
CA SER A 126 13.40 12.36 -9.10
C SER A 126 14.17 11.04 -9.19
N LYS A 127 13.75 10.13 -10.08
CA LYS A 127 14.31 8.79 -10.22
C LYS A 127 14.22 8.34 -11.67
N LYS A 128 15.37 8.29 -12.35
CA LYS A 128 15.46 7.84 -13.75
C LYS A 128 14.90 6.43 -13.99
N ILE A 129 14.94 5.56 -12.97
CA ILE A 129 14.41 4.20 -13.07
C ILE A 129 12.89 4.19 -13.25
N ASP A 130 12.18 5.21 -12.73
CA ASP A 130 10.72 5.33 -12.85
C ASP A 130 10.28 5.73 -14.27
N LEU A 131 11.23 6.18 -15.11
CA LEU A 131 10.97 6.44 -16.54
C LEU A 131 10.90 5.15 -17.36
N VAL A 132 11.53 4.06 -16.89
CA VAL A 132 11.58 2.79 -17.63
C VAL A 132 10.19 2.19 -17.77
N PRO A 133 9.37 2.04 -16.70
CA PRO A 133 7.97 1.60 -16.84
C PRO A 133 7.15 2.48 -17.76
N LEU A 134 7.31 3.81 -17.69
CA LEU A 134 6.59 4.75 -18.54
C LEU A 134 6.86 4.49 -20.02
N LEU A 135 8.15 4.44 -20.41
CA LEU A 135 8.54 4.25 -21.80
C LEU A 135 8.18 2.86 -22.31
N VAL A 136 8.43 1.82 -21.52
CA VAL A 136 8.12 0.44 -21.89
C VAL A 136 6.62 0.24 -22.08
N THR A 137 5.79 0.76 -21.16
CA THR A 137 4.34 0.68 -21.26
C THR A 137 3.83 1.44 -22.49
N PHE A 138 4.35 2.64 -22.74
CA PHE A 138 3.97 3.45 -23.90
C PHE A 138 4.28 2.74 -25.23
N VAL A 139 5.50 2.23 -25.39
CA VAL A 139 5.91 1.52 -26.60
C VAL A 139 5.14 0.21 -26.76
N ALA A 140 4.92 -0.53 -25.67
CA ALA A 140 4.16 -1.77 -25.70
C ALA A 140 2.69 -1.55 -26.08
N CYS A 141 2.04 -0.51 -25.57
CA CYS A 141 0.69 -0.13 -25.99
C CYS A 141 0.62 0.18 -27.49
N LEU A 142 1.64 0.86 -28.04
CA LEU A 142 1.68 1.23 -29.45
C LEU A 142 1.94 0.02 -30.38
N MET A 143 2.80 -0.93 -29.95
CA MET A 143 3.18 -2.08 -30.78
C MET A 143 2.26 -3.28 -30.63
N TRP A 144 1.81 -3.58 -29.41
CA TRP A 144 1.10 -4.81 -29.05
C TRP A 144 -0.36 -4.58 -28.62
N GLY A 145 -0.80 -3.33 -28.55
CA GLY A 145 -2.14 -2.95 -28.10
C GLY A 145 -2.22 -2.70 -26.58
N LEU A 146 -3.34 -2.11 -26.18
CA LEU A 146 -3.55 -1.63 -24.81
C LEU A 146 -3.50 -2.76 -23.77
N GLU A 147 -4.09 -3.91 -24.07
CA GLU A 147 -4.18 -5.06 -23.15
C GLU A 147 -2.79 -5.52 -22.69
N TRP A 148 -1.92 -5.83 -23.65
CA TRP A 148 -0.55 -6.28 -23.38
C TRP A 148 0.33 -5.18 -22.82
N GLY A 149 0.16 -3.94 -23.28
CA GLY A 149 0.91 -2.80 -22.78
C GLY A 149 0.71 -2.56 -21.29
N ILE A 150 -0.55 -2.57 -20.83
CA ILE A 150 -0.88 -2.42 -19.40
C ILE A 150 -0.29 -3.58 -18.59
N LEU A 151 -0.40 -4.82 -19.06
CA LEU A 151 0.11 -5.99 -18.34
C LEU A 151 1.62 -5.92 -18.15
N LEU A 152 2.34 -5.55 -19.20
CA LEU A 152 3.78 -5.38 -19.16
C LEU A 152 4.18 -4.24 -18.22
N GLY A 153 3.45 -3.12 -18.25
CA GLY A 153 3.67 -2.00 -17.36
C GLY A 153 3.51 -2.35 -15.89
N ILE A 154 2.41 -3.02 -15.54
CA ILE A 154 2.15 -3.49 -14.16
C ILE A 154 3.22 -4.49 -13.73
N GLY A 155 3.55 -5.48 -14.58
CA GLY A 155 4.55 -6.49 -14.28
C GLY A 155 5.95 -5.90 -14.06
N LEU A 156 6.34 -4.93 -14.89
CA LEU A 156 7.61 -4.22 -14.76
C LEU A 156 7.65 -3.37 -13.48
N ASN A 157 6.58 -2.62 -13.20
CA ASN A 157 6.49 -1.82 -11.97
C ASN A 157 6.55 -2.71 -10.71
N LEU A 158 5.83 -3.83 -10.72
CA LEU A 158 5.86 -4.80 -9.63
C LEU A 158 7.25 -5.43 -9.46
N SER A 159 7.93 -5.73 -10.57
CA SER A 159 9.30 -6.27 -10.55
C SER A 159 10.30 -5.26 -9.97
N LEU A 160 10.21 -3.99 -10.35
CA LEU A 160 11.05 -2.92 -9.78
C LEU A 160 10.79 -2.72 -8.29
N LEU A 161 9.52 -2.74 -7.89
CA LEU A 161 9.13 -2.66 -6.48
C LEU A 161 9.70 -3.84 -5.69
N LEU A 162 9.53 -5.07 -6.21
CA LEU A 162 10.02 -6.28 -5.56
C LEU A 162 11.55 -6.29 -5.47
N PHE A 163 12.25 -5.83 -6.51
CA PHE A 163 13.70 -5.67 -6.48
C PHE A 163 14.12 -4.65 -5.41
N SER A 164 13.44 -3.51 -5.34
CA SER A 164 13.71 -2.49 -4.31
C SER A 164 13.48 -3.02 -2.89
N ILE A 165 12.51 -3.92 -2.69
CA ILE A 165 12.26 -4.58 -1.41
C ILE A 165 13.34 -5.64 -1.12
N ALA A 166 13.76 -6.40 -2.13
CA ALA A 166 14.73 -7.49 -1.99
C ALA A 166 16.16 -7.01 -1.73
N THR A 167 16.54 -5.82 -2.21
CA THR A 167 17.87 -5.23 -1.98
C THR A 167 17.78 -3.94 -1.16
N PRO A 168 17.41 -4.01 0.13
CA PRO A 168 17.33 -2.82 0.96
C PRO A 168 18.73 -2.26 1.20
N SER A 169 18.83 -0.93 1.28
CA SER A 169 20.07 -0.27 1.66
C SER A 169 20.39 -0.59 3.12
N VAL A 170 21.63 -1.00 3.38
CA VAL A 170 22.13 -1.33 4.72
C VAL A 170 23.28 -0.39 5.04
N LYS A 171 23.13 0.42 6.07
CA LYS A 171 24.20 1.28 6.57
C LYS A 171 25.06 0.49 7.55
N VAL A 172 26.37 0.56 7.37
CA VAL A 172 27.34 -0.11 8.25
C VAL A 172 28.28 0.95 8.80
N ALA A 173 28.32 1.09 10.12
CA ALA A 173 29.17 2.03 10.82
C ALA A 173 30.07 1.29 11.81
N LEU A 174 31.36 1.63 11.83
CA LEU A 174 32.27 1.15 12.87
C LEU A 174 32.24 2.12 14.04
N VAL A 175 31.85 1.64 15.21
CA VAL A 175 31.88 2.41 16.45
C VAL A 175 33.18 2.08 17.17
N PRO A 176 34.10 3.06 17.35
CA PRO A 176 35.37 2.82 18.03
C PRO A 176 35.14 2.50 19.52
N PRO A 177 36.11 1.84 20.18
CA PRO A 177 36.02 1.55 21.61
C PRO A 177 35.87 2.85 22.41
N GLY A 178 34.85 2.87 23.27
CA GLY A 178 34.56 3.97 24.18
C GLY A 178 35.09 3.68 25.59
N LYS A 179 34.77 4.57 26.55
CA LYS A 179 35.12 4.35 27.96
C LYS A 179 34.31 3.23 28.65
N GLN A 180 33.15 2.88 28.07
CA GLN A 180 32.14 1.98 28.67
C GLN A 180 31.92 0.71 27.83
N HIS A 181 32.40 0.65 26.59
CA HIS A 181 32.15 -0.45 25.67
C HIS A 181 33.35 -0.70 24.76
N GLY A 182 33.56 -1.97 24.38
CA GLY A 182 34.46 -2.32 23.28
C GLY A 182 34.03 -1.67 21.96
N GLY A 183 34.92 -1.71 20.95
CA GLY A 183 34.51 -1.33 19.60
C GLY A 183 33.47 -2.32 19.07
N TYR A 184 32.53 -1.87 18.25
CA TYR A 184 31.52 -2.73 17.63
C TYR A 184 31.14 -2.25 16.23
N VAL A 185 30.61 -3.15 15.43
CA VAL A 185 30.08 -2.83 14.09
C VAL A 185 28.58 -2.66 14.19
N LEU A 186 28.08 -1.45 13.99
CA LEU A 186 26.66 -1.15 13.94
C LEU A 186 26.15 -1.32 12.52
N VAL A 187 25.16 -2.19 12.35
CA VAL A 187 24.47 -2.41 11.09
C VAL A 187 23.02 -1.95 11.23
N THR A 188 22.65 -0.95 10.44
CA THR A 188 21.29 -0.40 10.41
C THR A 188 20.66 -0.63 9.05
N PRO A 189 19.78 -1.63 8.89
CA PRO A 189 18.94 -1.79 7.71
C PRO A 189 18.00 -0.59 7.56
N ALA A 190 17.84 -0.08 6.34
CA ALA A 190 16.95 1.07 6.08
C ALA A 190 15.45 0.71 6.15
N HIS A 191 15.11 -0.56 5.93
CA HIS A 191 13.75 -1.08 5.93
C HIS A 191 13.69 -2.43 6.65
N GLY A 192 12.47 -2.87 6.99
CA GLY A 192 12.23 -4.12 7.69
C GLY A 192 12.73 -5.37 6.94
N VAL A 193 12.94 -6.44 7.69
CA VAL A 193 13.37 -7.74 7.17
C VAL A 193 12.13 -8.50 6.70
N SER A 194 12.02 -8.73 5.40
CA SER A 194 10.94 -9.50 4.78
C SER A 194 11.55 -10.63 3.96
N TYR A 195 10.77 -11.67 3.63
CA TYR A 195 11.28 -12.84 2.91
C TYR A 195 12.25 -12.50 1.75
N PRO A 196 11.91 -11.58 0.81
CA PRO A 196 12.79 -11.26 -0.32
C PRO A 196 14.13 -10.64 0.09
N SER A 197 14.21 -9.94 1.22
CA SER A 197 15.40 -9.20 1.64
C SER A 197 16.32 -9.97 2.59
N THR A 198 15.83 -11.05 3.18
CA THR A 198 16.55 -11.81 4.22
C THR A 198 17.92 -12.31 3.79
N SER A 199 18.02 -12.88 2.59
CA SER A 199 19.27 -13.39 2.04
C SER A 199 20.28 -12.26 1.80
N HIS A 200 19.83 -11.14 1.25
CA HIS A 200 20.64 -9.96 0.98
C HIS A 200 21.13 -9.31 2.29
N ILE A 201 20.25 -9.15 3.28
CA ILE A 201 20.57 -8.60 4.60
C ILE A 201 21.59 -9.50 5.30
N ARG A 202 21.35 -10.82 5.36
CA ARG A 202 22.28 -11.78 5.96
C ARG A 202 23.64 -11.74 5.28
N ALA A 203 23.69 -11.74 3.95
CA ALA A 203 24.95 -11.66 3.19
C ALA A 203 25.69 -10.34 3.45
N THR A 204 24.97 -9.23 3.56
CA THR A 204 25.56 -7.90 3.81
C THR A 204 26.11 -7.79 5.24
N ILE A 205 25.36 -8.25 6.25
CA ILE A 205 25.82 -8.31 7.64
C ILE A 205 27.05 -9.21 7.77
N ARG A 206 27.01 -10.40 7.16
CA ARG A 206 28.15 -11.32 7.14
C ARG A 206 29.38 -10.69 6.49
N LYS A 207 29.21 -9.98 5.37
CA LYS A 207 30.30 -9.29 4.67
C LYS A 207 30.84 -8.11 5.48
N ALA A 208 29.97 -7.36 6.15
CA ALA A 208 30.33 -6.25 7.03
C ALA A 208 31.16 -6.73 8.23
N GLY A 209 30.67 -7.76 8.94
CA GLY A 209 31.36 -8.35 10.08
C GLY A 209 32.73 -8.96 9.72
N LEU A 210 32.88 -9.52 8.50
CA LEU A 210 34.15 -10.05 8.02
C LEU A 210 35.14 -8.96 7.57
N LYS A 211 34.64 -7.88 6.94
CA LYS A 211 35.49 -6.81 6.42
C LYS A 211 36.07 -5.92 7.51
N GLN A 212 35.33 -5.70 8.60
CA GLN A 212 35.76 -4.82 9.68
C GLN A 212 36.43 -5.61 10.81
N ALA A 213 37.66 -5.22 11.15
CA ALA A 213 38.49 -5.80 12.21
C ALA A 213 38.68 -7.33 12.16
N GLY A 214 38.75 -7.90 10.95
CA GLY A 214 39.12 -9.31 10.76
C GLY A 214 38.12 -10.32 11.35
N GLY A 215 36.87 -9.91 11.63
CA GLY A 215 35.86 -10.79 12.22
C GLY A 215 35.90 -10.90 13.75
N SER A 216 36.72 -10.11 14.43
CA SER A 216 36.88 -10.19 15.90
C SER A 216 35.97 -9.25 16.69
N LEU A 217 35.38 -8.22 16.06
CA LEU A 217 34.51 -7.26 16.75
C LEU A 217 33.07 -7.78 16.84
N PRO A 218 32.35 -7.50 17.93
CA PRO A 218 30.92 -7.78 18.02
C PRO A 218 30.13 -6.98 16.96
N VAL A 219 29.05 -7.58 16.45
CA VAL A 219 28.15 -6.96 15.49
C VAL A 219 26.82 -6.65 16.17
N VAL A 220 26.39 -5.40 16.07
CA VAL A 220 25.12 -4.91 16.60
C VAL A 220 24.20 -4.59 15.44
N ILE A 221 23.02 -5.21 15.40
CA ILE A 221 22.00 -4.96 14.37
C ILE A 221 20.92 -4.07 14.97
N ASP A 222 20.79 -2.86 14.44
CA ASP A 222 19.69 -1.96 14.78
C ASP A 222 18.39 -2.43 14.13
N CYS A 223 17.45 -2.89 14.97
CA CYS A 223 16.16 -3.42 14.57
C CYS A 223 15.03 -2.40 14.70
N THR A 224 15.32 -1.12 14.95
CA THR A 224 14.31 -0.07 15.16
C THR A 224 13.30 0.02 14.00
N PHE A 225 13.77 -0.18 12.76
CA PHE A 225 12.94 -0.12 11.55
C PHE A 225 12.35 -1.48 11.13
N ILE A 226 12.58 -2.55 11.89
CA ILE A 226 12.01 -3.88 11.61
C ILE A 226 10.66 -3.98 12.29
N ASP A 227 9.59 -3.86 11.50
CA ASP A 227 8.21 -3.88 12.02
C ASP A 227 7.65 -5.30 12.18
N THR A 228 7.91 -6.15 11.19
CA THR A 228 7.39 -7.51 11.10
C THR A 228 8.46 -8.44 10.55
N ALA A 229 8.35 -9.73 10.86
CA ALA A 229 9.14 -10.80 10.28
C ALA A 229 8.21 -11.97 9.98
N ASP A 230 8.26 -12.48 8.76
CA ASP A 230 7.58 -13.74 8.41
C ASP A 230 8.41 -14.95 8.88
N TYR A 231 7.84 -16.15 8.79
CA TYR A 231 8.51 -17.39 9.20
C TYR A 231 9.87 -17.57 8.50
N THR A 232 9.95 -17.26 7.20
CA THR A 232 11.20 -17.40 6.45
C THR A 232 12.23 -16.36 6.88
N SER A 233 11.80 -15.15 7.24
CA SER A 233 12.66 -14.11 7.81
C SER A 233 13.16 -14.47 9.19
N ALA A 234 12.32 -15.04 10.04
CA ALA A 234 12.74 -15.57 11.34
C ALA A 234 13.76 -16.71 11.19
N LYS A 235 13.55 -17.64 10.24
CA LYS A 235 14.55 -18.67 9.89
C LYS A 235 15.84 -18.04 9.31
N GLY A 236 15.68 -16.94 8.58
CA GLY A 236 16.73 -16.04 8.11
C GLY A 236 17.58 -15.44 9.24
N ILE A 237 16.93 -15.02 10.33
CA ILE A 237 17.60 -14.49 11.51
C ILE A 237 18.26 -15.62 12.30
N LYS A 238 17.55 -16.73 12.54
CA LYS A 238 18.09 -17.92 13.22
C LYS A 238 19.41 -18.40 12.60
N GLY A 239 19.41 -18.67 11.29
CA GLY A 239 20.64 -19.14 10.64
C GLY A 239 21.75 -18.08 10.61
N MET A 240 21.43 -16.79 10.78
CA MET A 240 22.42 -15.74 10.95
C MET A 240 23.03 -15.79 12.37
N VAL A 241 22.23 -16.03 13.41
CA VAL A 241 22.72 -16.22 14.78
C VAL A 241 23.66 -17.44 14.83
N GLU A 242 23.25 -18.57 14.28
CA GLU A 242 24.06 -19.79 14.20
C GLU A 242 25.39 -19.55 13.45
N ASP A 243 25.35 -18.84 12.31
CA ASP A 243 26.54 -18.50 11.51
C ASP A 243 27.58 -17.66 12.29
N PHE A 244 27.14 -16.80 13.22
CA PHE A 244 27.99 -15.93 14.04
C PHE A 244 28.48 -16.63 15.31
N GLN A 245 27.63 -17.45 15.95
CA GLN A 245 28.01 -18.32 17.07
C GLN A 245 29.10 -19.32 16.68
N LEU A 246 28.98 -19.97 15.51
CA LEU A 246 30.01 -20.87 14.98
C LEU A 246 31.37 -20.20 14.77
N ARG A 247 31.42 -18.87 14.69
CA ARG A 247 32.66 -18.09 14.53
C ARG A 247 33.18 -17.52 15.84
N GLY A 248 32.46 -17.69 16.95
CA GLY A 248 32.76 -17.02 18.21
C GLY A 248 32.65 -15.49 18.14
N GLN A 249 31.82 -14.96 17.24
CA GLN A 249 31.60 -13.52 17.08
C GLN A 249 30.23 -13.15 17.66
N THR A 250 30.20 -12.29 18.68
CA THR A 250 28.95 -11.89 19.35
C THR A 250 28.05 -11.09 18.40
N LEU A 251 26.78 -11.46 18.34
CA LEU A 251 25.74 -10.81 17.55
C LEU A 251 24.61 -10.33 18.46
N VAL A 252 24.38 -9.01 18.50
CA VAL A 252 23.36 -8.39 19.36
C VAL A 252 22.30 -7.71 18.50
N PHE A 253 21.02 -7.95 18.80
CA PHE A 253 19.89 -7.26 18.17
C PHE A 253 19.42 -6.12 19.06
N LEU A 254 19.35 -4.90 18.53
CA LEU A 254 19.00 -3.70 19.27
C LEU A 254 17.58 -3.22 18.90
N CYS A 255 16.79 -2.80 19.88
CA CYS A 255 15.45 -2.23 19.70
C CYS A 255 14.48 -3.13 18.91
N MET A 256 14.53 -4.45 19.12
CA MET A 256 13.63 -5.38 18.43
C MET A 256 12.20 -5.25 18.97
N LYS A 257 11.21 -5.08 18.09
CA LYS A 257 9.80 -5.01 18.48
C LYS A 257 9.29 -6.36 19.03
N PRO A 258 8.35 -6.37 19.99
CA PRO A 258 7.85 -7.60 20.60
C PRO A 258 7.26 -8.62 19.61
N ARG A 259 6.56 -8.15 18.57
CA ARG A 259 5.99 -9.02 17.52
C ARG A 259 7.06 -9.79 16.75
N VAL A 260 8.19 -9.13 16.47
CA VAL A 260 9.33 -9.75 15.80
C VAL A 260 9.99 -10.73 16.76
N LEU A 261 10.24 -10.30 18.01
CA LEU A 261 10.86 -11.14 19.04
C LEU A 261 10.10 -12.45 19.26
N GLN A 262 8.77 -12.40 19.38
CA GLN A 262 7.93 -13.59 19.52
C GLN A 262 8.11 -14.58 18.36
N THR A 263 8.19 -14.06 17.13
CA THR A 263 8.33 -14.89 15.93
C THR A 263 9.71 -15.54 15.87
N VAL A 264 10.78 -14.83 16.28
CA VAL A 264 12.14 -15.37 16.25
C VAL A 264 12.40 -16.30 17.45
N ALA A 265 11.91 -15.96 18.64
CA ALA A 265 12.01 -16.79 19.85
C ALA A 265 11.34 -18.16 19.66
N ALA A 266 10.22 -18.21 18.93
CA ALA A 266 9.58 -19.49 18.57
C ALA A 266 10.49 -20.44 17.75
N LEU A 267 11.58 -19.95 17.16
CA LEU A 267 12.50 -20.74 16.34
C LEU A 267 13.87 -20.99 17.02
N HIS A 268 14.28 -20.18 18.00
CA HIS A 268 15.60 -20.25 18.64
C HIS A 268 15.65 -19.53 19.99
N ASP A 269 16.14 -20.21 21.04
CA ASP A 269 16.14 -19.71 22.44
C ASP A 269 17.41 -18.92 22.85
N GLY A 270 18.44 -18.82 22.00
CA GLY A 270 19.71 -18.16 22.33
C GLY A 270 19.96 -16.83 21.62
N ILE A 271 19.02 -15.88 21.67
CA ILE A 271 19.13 -14.58 20.98
C ILE A 271 19.43 -13.47 21.98
N THR A 272 20.56 -12.79 21.81
CA THR A 272 20.91 -11.61 22.59
C THR A 272 20.18 -10.38 22.04
N VAL A 273 19.21 -9.88 22.80
CA VAL A 273 18.41 -8.70 22.43
C VAL A 273 18.59 -7.60 23.46
N CYS A 274 18.83 -6.39 22.99
CA CYS A 274 18.96 -5.20 23.80
C CYS A 274 17.83 -4.22 23.48
N SER A 275 17.19 -3.67 24.50
CA SER A 275 16.02 -2.80 24.36
C SER A 275 16.38 -1.34 24.01
N SER A 276 17.58 -0.87 24.36
CA SER A 276 18.01 0.51 24.14
C SER A 276 19.52 0.65 23.93
N PHE A 277 19.94 1.75 23.30
CA PHE A 277 21.38 2.03 23.10
C PHE A 277 22.15 2.20 24.42
N ASP A 278 21.47 2.58 25.51
CA ASP A 278 22.08 2.78 26.81
C ASP A 278 22.43 1.47 27.53
N ALA A 279 21.67 0.40 27.26
CA ALA A 279 21.92 -0.95 27.79
C ALA A 279 22.88 -1.77 26.93
N LEU A 280 23.27 -1.25 25.76
CA LEU A 280 24.17 -1.91 24.82
C LEU A 280 25.57 -2.21 25.40
N PRO A 281 26.20 -1.33 26.21
CA PRO A 281 27.51 -1.61 26.80
C PRO A 281 27.53 -2.84 27.72
N GLU A 282 26.46 -3.07 28.48
CA GLU A 282 26.31 -4.22 29.38
C GLU A 282 26.15 -5.52 28.58
N ALA A 283 25.30 -5.50 27.55
CA ALA A 283 25.10 -6.63 26.64
C ALA A 283 26.34 -6.97 25.77
N LEU A 284 27.31 -6.06 25.66
CA LEU A 284 28.59 -6.28 24.98
C LEU A 284 29.70 -6.71 25.95
N ALA A 285 29.56 -6.43 27.24
CA ALA A 285 30.53 -6.79 28.28
C ALA A 285 30.27 -8.20 28.82
N ASP A 286 29.00 -8.54 29.04
CA ASP A 286 28.56 -9.89 29.35
C ASP A 286 28.24 -10.59 28.03
N GLY A 287 29.12 -11.50 27.60
CA GLY A 287 28.88 -12.34 26.41
C GLY A 287 27.65 -13.25 26.50
N GLU A 288 26.81 -13.12 27.54
CA GLU A 288 25.65 -13.93 27.86
C GLU A 288 24.62 -13.11 28.64
N THR A 289 23.93 -12.15 28.01
CA THR A 289 22.64 -11.69 28.54
C THR A 289 21.54 -12.57 27.95
N GLU A 290 21.26 -13.70 28.60
CA GLU A 290 20.02 -14.45 28.38
C GLU A 290 18.85 -13.52 28.70
N VAL A 291 17.99 -13.26 27.71
CA VAL A 291 16.77 -12.49 27.95
C VAL A 291 15.79 -13.39 28.71
N GLY A 292 15.69 -13.16 30.01
CA GLY A 292 14.50 -13.52 30.77
C GLY A 292 13.30 -12.88 30.10
N ILE A 293 12.40 -13.71 29.58
CA ILE A 293 11.08 -13.29 29.11
C ILE A 293 10.36 -12.74 30.35
N GLU A 294 10.34 -11.42 30.54
CA GLU A 294 9.26 -10.83 31.31
C GLU A 294 7.97 -11.11 30.54
N THR A 295 7.26 -12.13 31.02
CA THR A 295 5.94 -12.51 30.59
C THR A 295 5.02 -11.29 30.66
N VAL A 296 4.80 -10.64 29.53
CA VAL A 296 3.56 -9.90 29.29
C VAL A 296 2.47 -10.94 29.04
N ASN A 297 2.03 -11.60 30.11
CA ASN A 297 0.83 -12.44 30.13
C ASN A 297 -0.17 -11.82 31.11
N GLY A 298 -0.94 -10.86 30.62
CA GLY A 298 -2.36 -10.82 30.92
C GLY A 298 -3.05 -11.68 29.86
N ASP A 299 -3.87 -12.63 30.30
CA ASP A 299 -4.78 -13.50 29.54
C ASP A 299 -4.37 -14.98 29.49
N THR A 300 -4.65 -15.65 30.60
CA THR A 300 -4.82 -17.10 30.69
C THR A 300 -6.04 -17.54 29.87
N LEU A 301 -5.79 -18.24 28.76
CA LEU A 301 -6.78 -19.10 28.11
C LEU A 301 -6.65 -20.52 28.70
N HIS A 302 -7.56 -20.89 29.61
CA HIS A 302 -7.74 -22.28 30.04
C HIS A 302 -8.82 -22.98 29.18
N PRO A 303 -8.63 -24.25 28.78
CA PRO A 303 -9.66 -25.06 28.12
C PRO A 303 -10.64 -25.68 29.14
N ALA A 304 -11.79 -26.07 28.61
CA ALA A 304 -13.04 -26.47 29.28
C ALA A 304 -12.97 -27.54 30.40
N GLY A 305 -13.92 -27.44 31.35
CA GLY A 305 -14.37 -28.54 32.22
C GLY A 305 -15.05 -28.09 33.53
N ASP A 306 -16.38 -28.18 33.57
CA ASP A 306 -17.32 -28.33 34.70
C ASP A 306 -17.04 -27.71 36.09
N LEU A 307 -17.98 -26.88 36.60
CA LEU A 307 -18.90 -27.22 37.72
C LEU A 307 -19.81 -26.03 38.16
N VAL A 308 -21.12 -26.18 37.92
CA VAL A 308 -22.31 -25.87 38.76
C VAL A 308 -22.53 -24.49 39.44
N VAL A 309 -23.54 -23.78 38.90
CA VAL A 309 -24.71 -23.10 39.53
C VAL A 309 -24.59 -22.54 40.97
N SER A 310 -24.77 -21.21 41.13
CA SER A 310 -25.76 -20.67 42.08
C SER A 310 -26.16 -19.22 41.78
N THR A 311 -27.46 -18.99 41.86
CA THR A 311 -28.29 -17.81 41.58
C THR A 311 -28.14 -16.70 42.62
N MET A 312 -28.25 -15.41 42.21
CA MET A 312 -28.95 -14.30 42.89
C MET A 312 -28.84 -13.04 41.98
N ILE A 313 -29.90 -12.63 41.26
CA ILE A 313 -30.85 -11.52 41.59
C ILE A 313 -30.07 -10.19 41.82
N SER A 314 -30.22 -9.09 41.07
CA SER A 314 -31.40 -8.42 40.50
C SER A 314 -31.02 -7.37 39.45
N THR A 315 -31.83 -7.24 38.39
CA THR A 315 -32.00 -6.00 37.59
C THR A 315 -32.61 -4.88 38.42
N PRO A 316 -32.43 -3.62 37.98
CA PRO A 316 -33.64 -2.84 37.69
C PRO A 316 -33.58 -2.07 36.36
N THR A 317 -34.67 -2.21 35.61
CA THR A 317 -35.16 -1.24 34.62
C THR A 317 -36.06 -0.22 35.32
N SER A 318 -35.93 1.07 35.02
CA SER A 318 -37.05 1.92 34.56
C SER A 318 -36.69 3.41 34.54
N ASP A 319 -37.16 4.04 33.48
CA ASP A 319 -37.16 5.46 33.10
C ASP A 319 -37.56 6.48 34.18
N THR A 320 -37.07 7.72 34.01
CA THR A 320 -37.92 8.93 34.00
C THR A 320 -37.29 10.05 33.16
N SER A 321 -38.17 10.75 32.44
CA SER A 321 -37.92 11.94 31.62
C SER A 321 -37.77 13.23 32.45
N ASP A 322 -37.32 14.27 31.75
CA ASP A 322 -37.50 15.71 32.02
C ASP A 322 -36.72 16.35 33.19
N ALA A 323 -35.66 17.07 32.83
CA ALA A 323 -35.52 18.48 33.23
C ALA A 323 -34.51 19.20 32.33
N ALA A 324 -34.93 20.38 31.89
CA ALA A 324 -34.24 21.32 31.03
C ALA A 324 -32.87 21.77 31.55
N ASN A 325 -31.96 22.09 30.62
CA ASN A 325 -31.27 23.38 30.71
C ASN A 325 -30.91 23.89 29.29
N PRO A 326 -31.38 25.09 28.91
CA PRO A 326 -31.05 25.74 27.65
C PRO A 326 -29.71 26.48 27.82
N LEU A 327 -28.89 26.55 26.77
CA LEU A 327 -27.89 27.62 26.52
C LEU A 327 -27.04 27.20 25.31
N LEU A 328 -27.43 27.62 24.11
CA LEU A 328 -26.55 28.17 23.06
C LEU A 328 -27.39 28.46 21.81
N THR A 329 -28.10 29.57 21.95
CA THR A 329 -28.78 30.33 20.89
C THR A 329 -27.74 30.85 19.90
N THR A 330 -27.97 30.54 18.62
CA THR A 330 -27.89 31.45 17.46
C THR A 330 -26.72 32.45 17.39
N THR A 331 -25.81 32.22 16.44
CA THR A 331 -25.18 33.32 15.68
C THR A 331 -25.27 33.02 14.20
N THR A 332 -26.25 33.65 13.58
CA THR A 332 -26.34 34.00 12.15
C THR A 332 -25.12 34.80 11.72
N PHE A 333 -24.45 34.40 10.63
CA PHE A 333 -23.70 35.31 9.77
C PHE A 333 -23.96 34.94 8.31
N LEU A 334 -24.86 35.71 7.70
CA LEU A 334 -24.93 35.96 6.27
C LEU A 334 -24.32 37.36 6.05
N ASP A 335 -23.52 37.45 4.99
CA ASP A 335 -23.23 38.60 4.13
C ASP A 335 -22.43 39.80 4.67
N GLU A 336 -21.23 40.04 4.11
CA GLU A 336 -20.98 41.24 3.29
C GLU A 336 -19.66 41.16 2.48
N LYS A 337 -19.77 41.48 1.18
CA LYS A 337 -18.77 41.87 0.15
C LYS A 337 -17.89 40.84 -0.57
#